data_AF-G0MIR9-F1
#
_entry.id   AF-G0MIR9-F1
#
_cell.length_a   1.000
_cell.length_b   1.000
_cell.length_c   1.000
_cell.angle_alpha   90.00
_cell.angle_beta   90.00
_cell.angle_gamma   90.00
#
_symmetry.space_group_name_H-M   'P 1'
#
loop_
_entity.id
_entity.type
_entity.pdbx_description
1 polymer ?
#
loop_
_entity_poly.entity_id
_entity_poly.type
_entity_poly.pdbx_seq_one_letter_code
_entity_poly.pdbx_strand_id
1 'polypeptide(L)'
;MLFLQSFLWVTVAAGAYFDGFHSSSSSSSEEHTHRHRKRPNYPRKPRPPRPSVPAPTPPPQCPSDWMTSIRPQGTWCIKVFYEPTTSYTAQARCQAQGAVLTGLQDANERMMVANAGRALNNQYNGGNFAQLWIDGKRKPQCPNKPSCAKYDTFQWTDGHTTGIAGFYWPGPEPNAFYVAKWGVQSCIIMHLSRADGQGTGFGYHHGDLDDEYCQQTNKLYACGKIAA
;
A
#
# COMPACT_ATOMS: atom_id res chain seq x y z
N MET A 1 0.99 24.82 -49.16
CA MET A 1 -0.45 24.49 -49.28
C MET A 1 -1.01 24.42 -47.87
N LEU A 2 -1.80 25.43 -47.48
CA LEU A 2 -2.67 25.42 -46.30
C LEU A 2 -3.76 24.36 -46.49
N PHE A 3 -4.28 23.78 -45.40
CA PHE A 3 -5.67 23.33 -45.13
C PHE A 3 -5.56 22.32 -43.96
N LEU A 4 -6.31 22.34 -42.86
CA LEU A 4 -7.24 23.25 -42.20
C LEU A 4 -7.43 22.62 -40.80
N GLN A 5 -7.45 23.42 -39.73
CA GLN A 5 -7.79 22.94 -38.38
C GLN A 5 -9.29 22.64 -38.30
N SER A 6 -9.66 21.57 -37.58
CA SER A 6 -11.02 21.40 -37.05
C SER A 6 -10.96 21.16 -35.55
N PHE A 7 -11.22 22.22 -34.80
CA PHE A 7 -11.72 22.15 -33.43
C PHE A 7 -13.23 21.91 -33.48
N LEU A 8 -13.73 20.93 -32.73
CA LEU A 8 -15.15 20.83 -32.40
C LEU A 8 -15.29 20.91 -30.89
N TRP A 9 -15.72 22.09 -30.46
CA TRP A 9 -16.29 22.36 -29.15
C TRP A 9 -17.71 21.82 -29.12
N VAL A 10 -18.09 21.11 -28.06
CA VAL A 10 -19.49 20.92 -27.70
C VAL A 10 -19.66 21.40 -26.27
N THR A 11 -20.15 22.63 -26.14
CA THR A 11 -20.77 23.15 -24.93
C THR A 11 -22.26 22.94 -25.04
N VAL A 12 -22.86 22.32 -24.02
CA VAL A 12 -24.29 22.49 -23.72
C VAL A 12 -24.38 22.91 -22.25
N ALA A 13 -25.03 24.05 -22.03
CA ALA A 13 -25.34 24.61 -20.73
C ALA A 13 -26.85 24.59 -20.49
N ALA A 14 -27.20 24.49 -19.20
CA ALA A 14 -28.30 25.18 -18.48
C ALA A 14 -29.38 24.30 -17.81
N GLY A 15 -29.69 24.68 -16.56
CA GLY A 15 -30.87 24.29 -15.78
C GLY A 15 -30.52 23.51 -14.50
N ALA A 16 -29.99 24.10 -13.41
CA ALA A 16 -30.56 25.08 -12.48
C ALA A 16 -31.52 24.48 -11.41
N TYR A 17 -31.14 24.71 -10.15
CA TYR A 17 -31.93 24.91 -8.93
C TYR A 17 -32.16 23.78 -7.90
N PHE A 18 -31.83 24.17 -6.66
CA PHE A 18 -32.30 23.73 -5.33
C PHE A 18 -31.87 22.33 -4.85
N ASP A 19 -31.51 22.07 -3.60
CA ASP A 19 -31.58 22.86 -2.37
C ASP A 19 -30.60 22.27 -1.34
N GLY A 20 -30.04 23.13 -0.50
CA GLY A 20 -29.20 22.72 0.63
C GLY A 20 -30.04 22.08 1.73
N PHE A 21 -29.65 20.89 2.17
CA PHE A 21 -30.18 20.31 3.40
C PHE A 21 -29.14 20.42 4.52
N HIS A 22 -29.24 21.53 5.25
CA HIS A 22 -28.82 21.63 6.63
C HIS A 22 -29.66 20.65 7.45
N SER A 23 -29.06 19.57 7.96
CA SER A 23 -29.69 18.77 9.01
C SER A 23 -29.51 19.50 10.35
N SER A 24 -30.48 20.37 10.62
CA SER A 24 -30.71 21.05 11.88
C SER A 24 -31.03 20.07 13.00
N SER A 25 -30.46 20.34 14.16
CA SER A 25 -30.72 19.74 15.46
C SER A 25 -32.19 19.87 15.88
N SER A 26 -32.86 18.73 16.08
CA SER A 26 -34.19 18.68 16.68
C SER A 26 -34.10 18.90 18.20
N SER A 27 -34.27 20.15 18.64
CA SER A 27 -34.63 20.49 20.03
C SER A 27 -36.15 20.48 20.14
N SER A 28 -36.71 19.37 20.62
CA SER A 28 -38.13 19.28 20.93
C SER A 28 -38.41 20.00 22.25
N SER A 29 -39.14 21.11 22.16
CA SER A 29 -39.64 21.88 23.29
C SER A 29 -41.09 21.47 23.55
N GLU A 30 -41.34 20.68 24.59
CA GLU A 30 -42.71 20.48 25.08
C GLU A 30 -43.03 21.50 26.17
N GLU A 31 -43.93 22.42 25.84
CA GLU A 31 -44.62 23.32 26.76
C GLU A 31 -45.72 22.53 27.48
N HIS A 32 -45.48 22.16 28.75
CA HIS A 32 -46.51 21.61 29.63
C HIS A 32 -46.88 22.62 30.71
N THR A 33 -48.04 23.25 30.54
CA THR A 33 -48.69 24.09 31.54
C THR A 33 -49.19 23.24 32.71
N HIS A 34 -48.43 23.17 33.82
CA HIS A 34 -48.89 22.50 35.04
C HIS A 34 -48.71 23.34 36.31
N ARG A 35 -49.86 23.79 36.81
CA ARG A 35 -50.23 24.26 38.15
C ARG A 35 -49.16 24.07 39.24
N HIS A 36 -48.78 25.17 39.88
CA HIS A 36 -48.00 25.18 41.12
C HIS A 36 -48.71 24.41 42.25
N ARG A 37 -48.28 23.17 42.49
CA ARG A 37 -48.47 22.48 43.77
C ARG A 37 -47.12 22.40 44.47
N LYS A 38 -46.99 23.08 45.62
CA LYS A 38 -45.81 23.01 46.50
C LYS A 38 -45.60 21.54 46.91
N ARG A 39 -44.56 20.90 46.39
CA ARG A 39 -44.11 19.57 46.82
C ARG A 39 -43.19 19.71 48.05
N PRO A 40 -43.25 18.76 49.01
CA PRO A 40 -42.34 18.76 50.15
C PRO A 40 -40.90 18.53 49.69
N ASN A 41 -40.00 19.29 50.30
CA ASN A 41 -38.57 19.27 50.03
C ASN A 41 -37.93 18.03 50.67
N TYR A 42 -37.77 16.94 49.92
CA TYR A 42 -36.99 15.80 50.36
C TYR A 42 -35.50 16.00 50.00
N PRO A 43 -34.55 15.65 50.91
CA PRO A 43 -33.12 15.72 50.61
C PRO A 43 -32.77 14.80 49.42
N ARG A 44 -32.20 15.38 48.36
CA ARG A 44 -31.65 14.58 47.24
C ARG A 44 -30.44 13.80 47.75
N LYS A 45 -30.53 12.47 47.74
CA LYS A 45 -29.37 11.59 47.92
C LYS A 45 -28.32 11.89 46.83
N PRO A 46 -27.01 11.91 47.16
CA PRO A 46 -25.97 12.08 46.15
C PRO A 46 -26.08 11.00 45.08
N ARG A 47 -26.05 11.42 43.81
CA ARG A 47 -25.99 10.49 42.67
C ARG A 47 -24.66 9.74 42.76
N PRO A 48 -24.65 8.39 42.67
CA PRO A 48 -23.41 7.63 42.61
C PRO A 48 -22.52 8.15 41.46
N PRO A 49 -21.18 8.19 41.63
CA PRO A 49 -20.28 8.54 40.54
C PRO A 49 -20.56 7.63 39.35
N ARG A 50 -20.76 8.23 38.17
CA ARG A 50 -20.84 7.47 36.92
C ARG A 50 -19.51 6.74 36.74
N PRO A 51 -19.47 5.42 36.52
CA PRO A 51 -18.25 4.73 36.15
C PRO A 51 -17.65 5.42 34.92
N SER A 52 -16.38 5.82 35.00
CA SER A 52 -15.66 6.38 33.86
C SER A 52 -15.53 5.29 32.80
N VAL A 53 -16.23 5.45 31.67
CA VAL A 53 -15.99 4.65 30.49
C VAL A 53 -14.56 4.97 30.02
N PRO A 54 -13.66 3.99 29.91
CA PRO A 54 -12.34 4.22 29.36
C PRO A 54 -12.47 4.84 27.97
N ALA A 55 -11.69 5.89 27.70
CA ALA A 55 -11.65 6.47 26.35
C ALA A 55 -11.24 5.38 25.35
N PRO A 56 -11.83 5.35 24.13
CA PRO A 56 -11.41 4.43 23.09
C PRO A 56 -9.90 4.59 22.85
N THR A 57 -9.16 3.48 22.84
CA THR A 57 -7.75 3.48 22.48
C THR A 57 -7.63 4.03 21.05
N PRO A 58 -6.70 4.98 20.78
CA PRO A 58 -6.44 5.44 19.42
C PRO A 58 -6.14 4.26 18.49
N PRO A 59 -6.51 4.32 17.20
CA PRO A 59 -6.18 3.26 16.26
C PRO A 59 -4.65 3.11 16.16
N PRO A 60 -4.14 1.87 16.02
CA PRO A 60 -2.70 1.62 15.85
C PRO A 60 -2.11 2.46 14.71
N GLN A 61 -0.94 3.05 14.94
CA GLN A 61 -0.29 3.94 13.98
C GLN A 61 1.06 3.37 13.55
N CYS A 62 1.47 3.71 12.33
CA CYS A 62 2.81 3.38 11.89
C CYS A 62 3.85 4.21 12.64
N PRO A 63 5.04 3.66 12.92
CA PRO A 63 6.15 4.46 13.41
C PRO A 63 6.44 5.61 12.43
N SER A 64 6.95 6.73 12.94
CA SER A 64 7.05 8.00 12.19
C SER A 64 7.83 7.92 10.87
N ASP A 65 8.75 6.96 10.75
CA ASP A 65 9.58 6.73 9.59
C ASP A 65 9.10 5.57 8.70
N TRP A 66 7.87 5.09 8.91
CA TRP A 66 7.22 4.06 8.10
C TRP A 66 6.00 4.65 7.39
N MET A 67 5.85 4.31 6.13
CA MET A 67 4.67 4.65 5.33
C MET A 67 3.47 3.84 5.81
N THR A 68 2.28 4.45 5.76
CA THR A 68 1.02 3.80 6.09
C THR A 68 0.33 3.29 4.83
N SER A 69 -0.02 2.01 4.83
CA SER A 69 -0.87 1.36 3.84
C SER A 69 -2.09 0.75 4.53
N ILE A 70 -3.26 0.84 3.88
CA ILE A 70 -4.51 0.27 4.39
C ILE A 70 -4.82 -0.98 3.59
N ARG A 71 -4.71 -2.14 4.24
CA ARG A 71 -5.05 -3.44 3.66
C ARG A 71 -6.40 -3.94 4.20
N PRO A 72 -7.04 -4.94 3.56
CA PRO A 72 -8.27 -5.53 4.09
C PRO A 72 -8.15 -6.06 5.54
N GLN A 73 -6.95 -6.43 5.97
CA GLN A 73 -6.66 -6.95 7.31
C GLN A 73 -6.36 -5.83 8.33
N GLY A 74 -6.21 -4.58 7.88
CA GLY A 74 -5.92 -3.43 8.73
C GLY A 74 -4.70 -2.62 8.27
N THR A 75 -4.23 -1.75 9.16
CA THR A 75 -3.09 -0.86 8.91
C THR A 75 -1.78 -1.65 8.82
N TRP A 76 -1.10 -1.50 7.68
CA TRP A 76 0.19 -2.09 7.38
C TRP A 76 1.24 -0.99 7.21
N CYS A 77 2.38 -1.14 7.87
CA CYS A 77 3.45 -0.17 7.88
C CYS A 77 4.58 -0.65 6.99
N ILE A 78 4.98 0.16 6.02
CA ILE A 78 6.02 -0.19 5.04
C ILE A 78 7.20 0.76 5.15
N LYS A 79 8.42 0.21 5.09
CA LYS A 79 9.64 1.01 4.97
C LYS A 79 10.60 0.39 3.97
N VAL A 80 11.19 1.25 3.13
CA VAL A 80 12.22 0.87 2.17
C VAL A 80 13.61 1.19 2.73
N PHE A 81 14.55 0.30 2.50
CA PHE A 81 15.94 0.41 2.94
C PHE A 81 16.89 0.35 1.75
N TYR A 82 18.00 1.07 1.84
CA TYR A 82 19.11 1.04 0.87
C TYR A 82 20.30 0.36 1.53
N GLU A 83 20.51 -0.91 1.19
CA GLU A 83 21.64 -1.72 1.62
C GLU A 83 21.75 -2.86 0.59
N PRO A 84 22.81 -2.85 -0.25
CA PRO A 84 23.01 -3.90 -1.25
C PRO A 84 23.05 -5.29 -0.61
N THR A 85 22.09 -6.14 -0.98
CA THR A 85 21.88 -7.41 -0.28
C THR A 85 21.13 -8.44 -1.12
N THR A 86 21.13 -9.69 -0.64
CA THR A 86 20.33 -10.79 -1.23
C THR A 86 18.91 -10.79 -0.69
N SER A 87 17.97 -11.47 -1.37
CA SER A 87 16.59 -11.61 -0.86
C SER A 87 16.55 -12.27 0.53
N TYR A 88 17.42 -13.27 0.78
CA TYR A 88 17.50 -13.96 2.06
C TYR A 88 17.96 -13.02 3.19
N THR A 89 19.01 -12.25 2.93
CA THR A 89 19.54 -11.30 3.90
C THR A 89 18.56 -10.14 4.11
N ALA A 90 17.89 -9.65 3.06
CA ALA A 90 16.82 -8.65 3.18
C ALA A 90 15.69 -9.11 4.11
N GLN A 91 15.24 -10.36 3.97
CA GLN A 91 14.24 -10.94 4.88
C GLN A 91 14.74 -10.92 6.34
N ALA A 92 15.99 -11.33 6.59
CA ALA A 92 16.58 -11.28 7.93
C ALA A 92 16.69 -9.84 8.47
N ARG A 93 17.00 -8.86 7.61
CA ARG A 93 17.00 -7.43 7.97
C ARG A 93 15.61 -6.94 8.36
N CYS A 94 14.56 -7.34 7.65
CA CYS A 94 13.20 -7.02 8.03
C CYS A 94 12.82 -7.66 9.37
N GLN A 95 13.18 -8.93 9.59
CA GLN A 95 12.91 -9.63 10.85
C GLN A 95 13.55 -8.93 12.06
N ALA A 96 14.76 -8.39 11.91
CA ALA A 96 15.42 -7.60 12.95
C ALA A 96 14.65 -6.31 13.34
N GLN A 97 13.72 -5.86 12.50
CA GLN A 97 12.85 -4.69 12.74
C GLN A 97 11.44 -5.09 13.23
N GLY A 98 11.21 -6.37 13.54
CA GLY A 98 9.89 -6.92 13.82
C GLY A 98 8.97 -6.91 12.59
N ALA A 99 9.56 -7.04 11.40
CA ALA A 99 8.88 -6.98 10.10
C ALA A 99 9.24 -8.19 9.22
N VAL A 100 8.67 -8.25 8.03
CA VAL A 100 9.00 -9.22 6.98
C VAL A 100 9.24 -8.46 5.68
N LEU A 101 9.84 -9.07 4.64
CA LEU A 101 9.71 -8.49 3.30
C LEU A 101 8.22 -8.29 3.02
N THR A 102 7.85 -7.14 2.47
CA THR A 102 6.44 -6.83 2.23
C THR A 102 6.01 -7.30 0.85
N GLY A 103 4.83 -7.91 0.77
CA GLY A 103 4.11 -8.07 -0.49
C GLY A 103 3.42 -6.77 -0.88
N LEU A 104 2.69 -6.80 -1.98
CA LEU A 104 1.96 -5.66 -2.53
C LEU A 104 0.47 -5.98 -2.69
N GLN A 105 -0.38 -5.25 -1.98
CA GLN A 105 -1.82 -5.46 -1.92
C GLN A 105 -2.51 -5.07 -3.22
N ASP A 106 -2.09 -3.96 -3.83
CA ASP A 106 -2.65 -3.42 -5.07
C ASP A 106 -1.64 -2.53 -5.81
N ALA A 107 -2.07 -1.96 -6.94
CA ALA A 107 -1.24 -1.09 -7.76
C ALA A 107 -0.86 0.24 -7.07
N ASN A 108 -1.69 0.76 -6.16
CA ASN A 108 -1.37 1.99 -5.43
C ASN A 108 -0.28 1.72 -4.39
N GLU A 109 -0.38 0.63 -3.63
CA GLU A 109 0.67 0.19 -2.72
C GLU A 109 1.96 -0.11 -3.49
N ARG A 110 1.88 -0.76 -4.65
CA ARG A 110 3.04 -0.97 -5.54
C ARG A 110 3.75 0.34 -5.88
N MET A 111 3.02 1.33 -6.37
CA MET A 111 3.62 2.61 -6.76
C MET A 111 4.12 3.41 -5.55
N MET A 112 3.47 3.30 -4.39
CA MET A 112 3.97 3.89 -3.14
C MET A 112 5.35 3.32 -2.79
N VAL A 113 5.52 2.00 -2.80
CA VAL A 113 6.81 1.33 -2.54
C VAL A 113 7.84 1.70 -3.61
N ALA A 114 7.44 1.73 -4.88
CA ALA A 114 8.31 2.11 -5.99
C ALA A 114 8.87 3.53 -5.79
N ASN A 115 8.00 4.50 -5.52
CA ASN A 115 8.38 5.90 -5.34
C ASN A 115 9.32 6.09 -4.14
N ALA A 116 9.07 5.41 -3.02
CA ALA A 116 9.95 5.41 -1.86
C ALA A 116 11.34 4.82 -2.20
N GLY A 117 11.37 3.71 -2.94
CA GLY A 117 12.62 3.12 -3.42
C GLY A 117 13.40 4.02 -4.37
N ARG A 118 12.72 4.70 -5.30
CA ARG A 118 13.36 5.71 -6.19
C ARG A 118 13.96 6.85 -5.39
N ALA A 119 13.21 7.42 -4.45
CA ALA A 119 13.68 8.52 -3.62
C ALA A 119 14.96 8.14 -2.88
N LEU A 120 14.98 6.95 -2.28
CA LEU A 120 16.13 6.45 -1.55
C LEU A 120 17.32 6.14 -2.49
N ASN A 121 17.07 5.50 -3.64
CA ASN A 121 18.11 5.27 -4.65
C ASN A 121 18.77 6.59 -5.09
N ASN A 122 17.98 7.64 -5.31
CA ASN A 122 18.49 8.95 -5.69
C ASN A 122 19.28 9.61 -4.56
N GLN A 123 18.80 9.49 -3.31
CA GLN A 123 19.49 10.01 -2.12
C GLN A 123 20.90 9.40 -1.95
N TYR A 124 21.06 8.11 -2.24
CA TYR A 124 22.34 7.40 -2.15
C TYR A 124 23.15 7.41 -3.45
N ASN A 125 22.76 8.22 -4.44
CA ASN A 125 23.38 8.27 -5.77
C ASN A 125 23.54 6.88 -6.42
N GLY A 126 22.53 6.02 -6.26
CA GLY A 126 22.53 4.63 -6.72
C GLY A 126 22.41 4.47 -8.24
N GLY A 127 22.61 5.52 -9.03
CA GLY A 127 22.59 5.47 -10.50
C GLY A 127 21.20 5.65 -11.13
N ASN A 128 21.11 5.38 -12.43
CA ASN A 128 19.92 5.71 -13.25
C ASN A 128 18.75 4.73 -13.09
N PHE A 129 19.01 3.55 -12.55
CA PHE A 129 17.99 2.59 -12.18
C PHE A 129 18.45 1.74 -10.98
N ALA A 130 17.49 1.13 -10.31
CA ALA A 130 17.74 0.18 -9.24
C ALA A 130 16.68 -0.92 -9.23
N GLN A 131 16.99 -1.98 -8.50
CA GLN A 131 16.08 -3.07 -8.23
C GLN A 131 15.88 -3.15 -6.71
N LEU A 132 14.63 -3.39 -6.31
CA LEU A 132 14.21 -3.45 -4.92
C LEU A 132 13.59 -4.80 -4.63
N TRP A 133 14.09 -5.49 -3.61
CA TRP A 133 13.48 -6.71 -3.11
C TRP A 133 12.13 -6.42 -2.48
N ILE A 134 11.12 -7.16 -2.91
CA ILE A 134 9.84 -7.32 -2.22
C ILE A 134 9.62 -8.78 -1.87
N ASP A 135 8.58 -9.07 -1.10
CA ASP A 135 8.18 -10.44 -0.81
C ASP A 135 7.67 -11.16 -2.07
N GLY A 136 7.64 -12.48 -1.99
CA GLY A 136 7.02 -13.34 -2.98
C GLY A 136 7.95 -14.43 -3.45
N LYS A 137 7.39 -15.63 -3.64
CA LYS A 137 8.11 -16.81 -4.09
C LYS A 137 7.41 -17.46 -5.27
N ARG A 138 8.21 -17.96 -6.22
CA ARG A 138 7.70 -18.78 -7.31
C ARG A 138 7.06 -20.03 -6.71
N LYS A 139 5.83 -20.33 -7.13
CA LYS A 139 5.12 -21.52 -6.67
C LYS A 139 5.82 -22.77 -7.20
N PRO A 140 6.07 -23.80 -6.37
CA PRO A 140 6.73 -25.03 -6.83
C PRO A 140 6.03 -25.74 -8.00
N GLN A 141 4.69 -25.65 -8.06
CA GLN A 141 3.87 -26.17 -9.17
C GLN A 141 3.93 -25.32 -10.45
N CYS A 142 4.61 -24.16 -10.41
CA CYS A 142 4.80 -23.24 -11.53
C CYS A 142 6.31 -23.01 -11.82
N PRO A 143 7.10 -24.08 -12.03
CA PRO A 143 8.56 -23.99 -12.05
C PRO A 143 9.10 -23.20 -13.25
N ASN A 144 8.37 -23.15 -14.36
CA ASN A 144 8.74 -22.40 -15.56
C ASN A 144 7.49 -22.11 -16.43
N LYS A 145 7.68 -21.46 -17.57
CA LYS A 145 6.63 -21.34 -18.58
C LYS A 145 6.52 -22.64 -19.41
N PRO A 146 5.30 -23.08 -19.78
CA PRO A 146 4.01 -22.43 -19.56
C PRO A 146 3.23 -22.99 -18.36
N SER A 147 3.88 -23.51 -17.30
CA SER A 147 3.21 -24.30 -16.24
C SER A 147 2.00 -23.62 -15.60
N CYS A 148 2.03 -22.29 -15.47
CA CYS A 148 0.94 -21.49 -14.90
C CYS A 148 0.74 -20.20 -15.69
N ALA A 149 -0.46 -19.63 -15.58
CA ALA A 149 -0.71 -18.29 -16.09
C ALA A 149 0.16 -17.26 -15.36
N LYS A 150 0.47 -16.16 -16.05
CA LYS A 150 1.39 -15.10 -15.63
C LYS A 150 1.24 -14.68 -14.16
N TYR A 151 0.02 -14.36 -13.73
CA TYR A 151 -0.27 -13.90 -12.38
C TYR A 151 -0.45 -15.03 -11.34
N ASP A 152 -0.45 -16.29 -11.77
CA ASP A 152 -0.56 -17.45 -10.89
C ASP A 152 0.79 -18.05 -10.53
N THR A 153 1.87 -17.58 -11.16
CA THR A 153 3.24 -18.13 -11.01
C THR A 153 3.88 -17.90 -9.65
N PHE A 154 3.55 -16.78 -8.98
CA PHE A 154 4.10 -16.39 -7.68
C PHE A 154 3.02 -16.33 -6.61
N GLN A 155 3.44 -16.46 -5.35
CA GLN A 155 2.60 -16.22 -4.18
C GLN A 155 3.33 -15.29 -3.21
N TRP A 156 2.57 -14.43 -2.53
CA TRP A 156 3.06 -13.72 -1.36
C TRP A 156 3.30 -14.71 -0.21
N THR A 157 4.35 -14.46 0.56
CA THR A 157 4.79 -15.23 1.73
C THR A 157 4.93 -14.37 2.99
N ASP A 158 4.61 -13.08 2.92
CA ASP A 158 4.63 -12.15 4.05
C ASP A 158 3.52 -12.42 5.10
N GLY A 159 2.56 -13.30 4.79
CA GLY A 159 1.46 -13.68 5.68
C GLY A 159 0.32 -12.65 5.78
N HIS A 160 0.40 -11.55 5.03
CA HIS A 160 -0.54 -10.43 5.14
C HIS A 160 -1.12 -10.00 3.79
N THR A 161 -0.31 -10.01 2.73
CA THR A 161 -0.76 -9.61 1.40
C THR A 161 -1.67 -10.69 0.82
N THR A 162 -2.82 -10.28 0.31
CA THR A 162 -3.79 -11.20 -0.33
C THR A 162 -4.06 -10.83 -1.78
N GLY A 163 -4.46 -11.83 -2.56
CA GLY A 163 -4.78 -11.65 -3.97
C GLY A 163 -3.55 -11.37 -4.83
N ILE A 164 -3.81 -10.90 -6.05
CA ILE A 164 -2.80 -10.71 -7.10
C ILE A 164 -2.76 -9.27 -7.63
N ALA A 165 -3.55 -8.35 -7.06
CA ALA A 165 -3.74 -7.01 -7.60
C ALA A 165 -2.47 -6.14 -7.53
N GLY A 166 -1.53 -6.46 -6.63
CA GLY A 166 -0.22 -5.81 -6.59
C GLY A 166 0.75 -6.31 -7.67
N PHE A 167 0.52 -7.46 -8.29
CA PHE A 167 1.40 -7.96 -9.33
C PHE A 167 1.24 -7.16 -10.64
N TYR A 168 2.37 -6.79 -11.24
CA TYR A 168 2.41 -6.30 -12.62
C TYR A 168 3.75 -6.61 -13.23
N TRP A 169 3.73 -7.55 -14.16
CA TRP A 169 4.93 -8.01 -14.82
C TRP A 169 4.94 -7.45 -16.25
N PRO A 170 6.00 -6.75 -16.68
CA PRO A 170 6.10 -6.24 -18.04
C PRO A 170 6.49 -7.35 -19.01
N GLY A 171 6.17 -7.18 -20.30
CA GLY A 171 6.66 -8.03 -21.38
C GLY A 171 6.66 -9.54 -21.05
N PRO A 172 7.83 -10.22 -21.12
CA PRO A 172 7.95 -11.65 -20.87
C PRO A 172 7.94 -12.02 -19.39
N GLU A 173 7.86 -11.09 -18.45
CA GLU A 173 7.93 -11.45 -17.03
C GLU A 173 6.65 -12.09 -16.49
N PRO A 174 6.75 -12.94 -15.44
CA PRO A 174 8.00 -13.53 -14.95
C PRO A 174 8.47 -14.64 -15.88
N ASN A 175 9.74 -14.61 -16.27
CA ASN A 175 10.28 -15.41 -17.37
C ASN A 175 10.86 -16.77 -16.93
N ALA A 176 11.12 -16.97 -15.63
CA ALA A 176 11.69 -18.19 -15.06
C ALA A 176 13.08 -18.56 -15.60
N PHE A 177 13.95 -17.57 -15.85
CA PHE A 177 15.26 -17.83 -16.43
C PHE A 177 16.08 -18.76 -15.53
N TYR A 178 16.71 -19.78 -16.12
CA TYR A 178 17.49 -20.78 -15.41
C TYR A 178 18.98 -20.58 -15.62
N VAL A 179 19.75 -20.62 -14.54
CA VAL A 179 21.21 -20.77 -14.58
C VAL A 179 21.64 -21.90 -13.65
N ALA A 180 22.60 -22.72 -14.09
CA ALA A 180 23.06 -23.88 -13.33
C ALA A 180 23.51 -23.54 -11.89
N LYS A 181 24.07 -22.35 -11.68
CA LYS A 181 24.56 -21.88 -10.38
C LYS A 181 23.43 -21.63 -9.36
N TRP A 182 22.28 -21.14 -9.81
CA TRP A 182 21.24 -20.59 -8.93
C TRP A 182 19.86 -21.23 -9.11
N GLY A 183 19.69 -22.06 -10.13
CA GLY A 183 18.40 -22.63 -10.49
C GLY A 183 17.56 -21.63 -11.27
N VAL A 184 16.26 -21.63 -11.01
CA VAL A 184 15.28 -20.72 -11.62
C VAL A 184 15.13 -19.46 -10.78
N GLN A 185 14.93 -18.32 -11.44
CA GLN A 185 14.51 -17.07 -10.79
C GLN A 185 13.21 -17.28 -9.98
N SER A 186 13.33 -17.16 -8.65
CA SER A 186 12.29 -17.60 -7.71
C SER A 186 11.92 -16.58 -6.65
N CYS A 187 12.50 -15.38 -6.73
CA CYS A 187 12.21 -14.20 -5.91
C CYS A 187 11.71 -13.05 -6.77
N ILE A 188 11.12 -12.02 -6.16
CA ILE A 188 10.58 -10.88 -6.89
C ILE A 188 11.42 -9.64 -6.61
N ILE A 189 11.77 -8.92 -7.67
CA ILE A 189 12.22 -7.54 -7.56
C ILE A 189 11.21 -6.59 -8.19
N MET A 190 11.31 -5.34 -7.78
CA MET A 190 10.65 -4.21 -8.42
C MET A 190 11.70 -3.34 -9.11
N HIS A 191 11.44 -2.97 -10.36
CA HIS A 191 12.28 -2.06 -11.13
C HIS A 191 12.01 -0.60 -10.77
N LEU A 192 13.08 0.15 -10.53
CA LEU A 192 13.03 1.55 -10.12
C LEU A 192 13.77 2.42 -11.14
N SER A 193 13.06 3.39 -11.75
CA SER A 193 13.72 4.39 -12.59
C SER A 193 14.16 5.58 -11.76
N ARG A 194 15.17 6.32 -12.22
CA ARG A 194 15.66 7.55 -11.55
C ARG A 194 14.62 8.67 -11.50
N ALA A 195 13.79 8.78 -12.52
CA ALA A 195 12.79 9.83 -12.69
C ALA A 195 11.63 9.36 -13.58
N ASP A 196 10.56 10.15 -13.62
CA ASP A 196 9.43 9.89 -14.50
C ASP A 196 9.83 10.00 -15.98
N GLY A 197 9.20 9.19 -16.82
CA GLY A 197 9.52 9.09 -18.25
C GLY A 197 10.85 8.40 -18.57
N GLN A 198 11.63 7.99 -17.55
CA GLN A 198 12.85 7.22 -17.73
C GLN A 198 12.55 5.72 -17.56
N GLY A 199 13.07 4.90 -18.46
CA GLY A 199 13.02 3.44 -18.34
C GLY A 199 13.98 2.90 -17.28
N THR A 200 13.78 1.66 -16.90
CA THR A 200 14.68 0.86 -16.06
C THR A 200 15.49 -0.10 -16.94
N GLY A 201 16.12 -1.11 -16.34
CA GLY A 201 16.72 -2.22 -17.10
C GLY A 201 15.70 -2.83 -18.07
N PHE A 202 16.18 -3.25 -19.25
CA PHE A 202 15.38 -3.91 -20.30
C PHE A 202 14.21 -3.07 -20.87
N GLY A 203 14.17 -1.76 -20.61
CA GLY A 203 13.09 -0.89 -21.06
C GLY A 203 11.80 -1.02 -20.24
N TYR A 204 11.87 -1.66 -19.08
CA TYR A 204 10.73 -1.75 -18.16
C TYR A 204 10.45 -0.40 -17.48
N HIS A 205 9.26 -0.26 -16.90
CA HIS A 205 8.83 0.98 -16.28
C HIS A 205 9.05 0.96 -14.78
N HIS A 206 8.95 2.15 -14.18
CA HIS A 206 8.97 2.29 -12.75
C HIS A 206 7.84 1.50 -12.08
N GLY A 207 8.17 0.68 -11.10
CA GLY A 207 7.20 -0.12 -10.35
C GLY A 207 6.84 -1.44 -11.04
N ASP A 208 7.41 -1.75 -12.21
CA ASP A 208 7.24 -3.06 -12.85
C ASP A 208 7.97 -4.14 -12.06
N LEU A 209 7.38 -5.34 -12.00
CA LEU A 209 7.93 -6.49 -11.28
C LEU A 209 8.68 -7.43 -12.23
N ASP A 210 9.65 -8.14 -11.68
CA ASP A 210 10.49 -9.11 -12.41
C ASP A 210 10.86 -10.26 -11.46
N ASP A 211 11.03 -11.45 -11.99
CA ASP A 211 11.59 -12.54 -11.22
C ASP A 211 13.11 -12.50 -11.23
N GLU A 212 13.72 -12.80 -10.09
CA GLU A 212 15.15 -12.72 -9.92
C GLU A 212 15.67 -13.92 -9.12
N TYR A 213 16.95 -14.22 -9.31
CA TYR A 213 17.67 -15.16 -8.47
C TYR A 213 17.75 -14.60 -7.06
N CYS A 214 17.20 -15.32 -6.09
CA CYS A 214 17.18 -14.90 -4.69
C CYS A 214 18.56 -14.58 -4.11
N GLN A 215 19.61 -15.18 -4.70
CA GLN A 215 21.02 -15.04 -4.37
C GLN A 215 21.67 -13.78 -4.96
N GLN A 216 21.02 -13.12 -5.92
CA GLN A 216 21.54 -11.91 -6.54
C GLN A 216 21.60 -10.77 -5.52
N THR A 217 22.54 -9.85 -5.70
CA THR A 217 22.62 -8.64 -4.86
C THR A 217 21.82 -7.52 -5.51
N ASN A 218 20.78 -7.03 -4.83
CA ASN A 218 20.02 -5.83 -5.23
C ASN A 218 20.15 -4.74 -4.18
N LYS A 219 20.03 -3.48 -4.60
CA LYS A 219 20.42 -2.30 -3.81
C LYS A 219 19.45 -1.99 -2.66
N LEU A 220 18.18 -2.37 -2.82
CA LEU A 220 17.13 -2.00 -1.89
C LEU A 220 16.27 -3.21 -1.51
N TYR A 221 15.53 -3.05 -0.42
CA TYR A 221 14.47 -3.96 -0.02
C TYR A 221 13.37 -3.21 0.73
N ALA A 222 12.14 -3.73 0.69
CA ALA A 222 11.00 -3.17 1.41
C ALA A 222 10.52 -4.13 2.50
N CYS A 223 10.41 -3.62 3.72
CA CYS A 223 9.87 -4.34 4.86
C CYS A 223 8.47 -3.89 5.21
N GLY A 224 7.65 -4.78 5.76
CA GLY A 224 6.30 -4.54 6.20
C GLY A 224 5.99 -5.16 7.56
N LYS A 225 5.17 -4.48 8.37
CA LYS A 225 4.63 -4.99 9.65
C LYS A 225 3.28 -4.38 9.99
N ILE A 226 2.52 -5.03 10.87
CA ILE A 226 1.27 -4.49 11.41
C ILE A 226 1.57 -3.22 12.21
N ALA A 227 0.70 -2.22 12.14
CA ALA A 227 0.76 -1.06 13.02
C ALA A 227 0.65 -1.46 14.51
N ALA A 228 1.41 -0.78 15.37
CA ALA A 228 1.45 -1.02 16.81
C ALA A 228 0.59 -0.01 17.58
#